data_AF-A0A5E3X2G8-F1
#
_entry.id   AF-A0A5E3X2G8-F1
#
_cell.length_a   1.000
_cell.length_b   1.000
_cell.length_c   1.000
_cell.angle_alpha   90.00
_cell.angle_beta   90.00
_cell.angle_gamma   90.00
#
_symmetry.space_group_name_H-M   'P 1'
#
loop_
_entity.id
_entity.type
_entity.pdbx_description
1 polymer ?
#
loop_
_entity_poly.entity_id
_entity_poly.type
_entity_poly.pdbx_seq_one_letter_code
_entity_poly.pdbx_strand_id
1 'polypeptide(L)'
;MDCDSIKNEQTGLGTSAGIILDKSTDLVAAIARLAHSYKHESCGQCTPWRGYGHARGLDMLLQLSKQIEGRTTCALDDAAAWPIHATSTRSSGTASLSPAPPTALFGGRLAADVDPSLALPDGWARI
;
A
#
# COMPACT_ATOMS: atom_id res chain seq x y z
N MET A 1 16.89 -5.22 -15.82
CA MET A 1 15.53 -4.68 -15.73
C MET A 1 15.52 -3.40 -16.54
N ASP A 2 14.72 -3.35 -17.60
CA ASP A 2 14.61 -2.21 -18.52
C ASP A 2 13.15 -1.73 -18.56
N CYS A 3 12.93 -0.42 -18.68
CA CYS A 3 11.60 0.19 -18.59
C CYS A 3 10.63 -0.34 -19.67
N ASP A 4 11.11 -0.54 -20.90
CA ASP A 4 10.26 -0.99 -22.02
C ASP A 4 9.86 -2.46 -21.85
N SER A 5 10.80 -3.27 -21.37
CA SER A 5 10.55 -4.70 -21.11
C SER A 5 9.51 -4.90 -20.00
N ILE A 6 9.59 -4.09 -18.94
CA ILE A 6 8.74 -4.19 -17.73
C ILE A 6 7.34 -3.61 -17.99
N LYS A 7 7.25 -2.60 -18.85
CA LYS A 7 5.98 -2.04 -19.32
C LYS A 7 5.13 -3.09 -20.06
N ASN A 8 5.76 -3.96 -20.86
CA ASN A 8 5.05 -5.04 -21.55
C ASN A 8 4.46 -6.09 -20.60
N GLU A 9 5.01 -6.22 -19.39
CA GLU A 9 4.49 -7.09 -18.33
C GLU A 9 3.41 -6.40 -17.47
N GLN A 10 2.91 -5.23 -17.89
CA GLN A 10 1.95 -4.42 -17.13
C GLN A 10 2.47 -4.01 -15.74
N THR A 11 3.77 -3.77 -15.63
CA THR A 11 4.42 -3.28 -14.41
C THR A 11 5.20 -2.00 -14.69
N GLY A 12 5.56 -1.27 -13.64
CA GLY A 12 6.29 0.00 -13.73
C GLY A 12 7.65 -0.09 -13.06
N LEU A 13 8.70 0.40 -13.73
CA LEU A 13 10.02 0.59 -13.14
C LEU A 13 10.20 2.06 -12.75
N GLY A 14 10.08 2.36 -11.45
CA GLY A 14 10.36 3.69 -10.89
C GLY A 14 11.83 3.85 -10.52
N THR A 15 12.14 3.85 -9.23
CA THR A 15 13.52 3.95 -8.69
C THR A 15 14.37 2.68 -8.89
N SER A 16 13.87 1.69 -9.62
CA SER A 16 14.42 0.34 -9.70
C SER A 16 14.54 -0.37 -8.34
N ALA A 17 13.86 0.12 -7.30
CA ALA A 17 13.80 -0.54 -6.01
C ALA A 17 12.81 -1.71 -6.06
N GLY A 18 13.30 -2.91 -5.81
CA GLY A 18 12.48 -4.13 -5.69
C GLY A 18 12.28 -4.53 -4.23
N ILE A 19 11.06 -4.95 -3.88
CA ILE A 19 10.74 -5.56 -2.58
C ILE A 19 10.54 -7.06 -2.82
N ILE A 20 11.42 -7.89 -2.25
CA ILE A 20 11.28 -9.35 -2.31
C ILE A 20 10.46 -9.82 -1.11
N LEU A 21 9.34 -10.47 -1.38
CA LEU A 21 8.47 -11.07 -0.36
C LEU A 21 8.53 -12.59 -0.47
N ASP A 22 8.69 -13.28 0.65
CA ASP A 22 8.65 -14.75 0.68
C ASP A 22 7.22 -15.26 0.42
N LYS A 23 7.08 -16.50 -0.08
CA LYS A 23 5.78 -17.12 -0.34
C LYS A 23 4.90 -17.29 0.91
N SER A 24 5.50 -17.33 2.10
CA SER A 24 4.77 -17.37 3.38
C SER A 24 4.23 -15.99 3.82
N THR A 25 4.60 -14.91 3.12
CA THR A 25 4.19 -13.55 3.49
C THR A 25 2.74 -13.30 3.14
N ASP A 26 1.97 -12.77 4.09
CA ASP A 26 0.62 -12.27 3.82
C ASP A 26 0.69 -11.02 2.92
N LEU A 27 0.31 -11.22 1.65
CA LEU A 27 0.34 -10.18 0.62
C LEU A 27 -0.68 -9.05 0.90
N VAL A 28 -1.81 -9.38 1.54
CA VAL A 28 -2.83 -8.38 1.89
C VAL A 28 -2.31 -7.49 3.00
N ALA A 29 -1.69 -8.07 4.04
CA ALA A 29 -1.08 -7.30 5.12
C ALA A 29 0.07 -6.41 4.61
N ALA A 30 0.88 -6.91 3.67
CA ALA A 30 1.96 -6.13 3.06
C ALA A 30 1.43 -4.91 2.28
N ILE A 31 0.37 -5.08 1.49
CA ILE A 31 -0.22 -3.98 0.71
C ILE A 31 -0.99 -3.03 1.61
N ALA A 32 -1.65 -3.51 2.66
CA ALA A 32 -2.30 -2.65 3.64
C ALA A 32 -1.31 -1.68 4.29
N ARG A 33 -0.09 -2.15 4.61
CA ARG A 33 1.00 -1.28 5.10
C ARG A 33 1.44 -0.25 4.07
N LEU A 34 1.61 -0.66 2.80
CA LEU A 34 1.95 0.28 1.72
C LEU A 34 0.85 1.35 1.55
N ALA A 35 -0.41 0.94 1.53
CA ALA A 35 -1.56 1.84 1.44
C ALA A 35 -1.63 2.82 2.63
N HIS A 36 -1.25 2.37 3.83
CA HIS A 36 -1.12 3.24 4.99
C HIS A 36 -0.03 4.30 4.79
N SER A 37 1.15 3.94 4.29
CA SER A 37 2.20 4.92 3.99
C SER A 37 1.74 5.95 2.95
N TYR A 38 1.07 5.51 1.88
CA TYR A 38 0.49 6.44 0.89
C TYR A 38 -0.58 7.36 1.49
N LYS A 39 -1.37 6.86 2.45
CA LYS A 39 -2.31 7.69 3.21
C LYS A 39 -1.59 8.78 3.99
N HIS A 40 -0.52 8.41 4.68
CA HIS A 40 0.24 9.31 5.53
C HIS A 40 0.90 10.44 4.73
N GLU A 41 1.43 10.11 3.56
CA GLU A 41 2.10 11.05 2.67
C GLU A 41 1.15 11.80 1.72
N SER A 42 -0.14 11.50 1.72
CA SER A 42 -1.09 12.17 0.84
C SER A 42 -1.29 13.63 1.27
N CYS A 43 -1.15 14.55 0.31
CA CYS A 43 -1.48 15.97 0.51
C CYS A 43 -3.00 16.22 0.61
N GLY A 44 -3.82 15.22 0.26
CA GLY A 44 -5.28 15.28 0.32
C GLY A 44 -5.93 16.26 -0.65
N GLN A 45 -5.24 16.74 -1.68
CA GLN A 45 -5.84 17.66 -2.66
C GLN A 45 -6.87 16.95 -3.55
N CYS A 46 -6.66 15.67 -3.83
CA CYS A 46 -7.52 14.86 -4.67
C CYS A 46 -8.75 14.37 -3.88
N THR A 47 -9.94 14.61 -4.43
CA THR A 47 -11.25 14.18 -3.87
C THR A 47 -11.36 12.69 -3.54
N PRO A 48 -10.78 11.75 -4.33
CA PRO A 48 -10.84 10.32 -4.02
C PRO A 48 -10.42 10.03 -2.56
N TRP A 49 -9.27 10.53 -2.13
CA TRP A 49 -8.71 10.24 -0.81
C TRP A 49 -9.53 10.74 0.39
N ARG A 50 -10.31 11.82 0.21
CA ARG A 50 -11.12 12.39 1.30
C ARG A 50 -12.40 11.60 1.59
N GLY A 51 -12.86 10.76 0.65
CA GLY A 51 -14.16 10.08 0.73
C GLY A 51 -14.10 8.59 1.09
N TYR A 52 -12.92 7.96 1.14
CA TYR A 52 -12.83 6.50 1.28
C TYR A 52 -12.82 6.06 2.74
N GLY A 53 -14.02 5.98 3.32
CA GLY A 53 -14.23 5.58 4.70
C GLY A 53 -14.23 4.07 4.94
N HIS A 54 -14.76 3.24 4.04
CA HIS A 54 -14.95 1.80 4.30
C HIS A 54 -15.04 1.00 2.99
N ALA A 55 -13.91 0.64 2.37
CA ALA A 55 -13.93 -0.33 1.29
C ALA A 55 -14.10 -1.75 1.88
N ARG A 56 -15.22 -2.41 1.58
CA ARG A 56 -15.50 -3.79 2.03
C ARG A 56 -15.27 -4.75 0.87
N GLY A 57 -14.05 -5.26 0.77
CA GLY A 57 -13.70 -6.33 -0.16
C GLY A 57 -12.78 -5.89 -1.31
N LEU A 58 -12.12 -6.90 -1.89
CA LEU A 58 -11.08 -6.73 -2.91
C LEU A 58 -11.63 -6.11 -4.21
N ASP A 59 -12.83 -6.49 -4.62
CA ASP A 59 -13.46 -5.99 -5.85
C ASP A 59 -13.79 -4.50 -5.77
N MET A 60 -14.26 -4.05 -4.61
CA MET A 60 -14.52 -2.64 -4.37
C MET A 60 -13.22 -1.84 -4.38
N LEU A 61 -12.15 -2.37 -3.74
CA LEU A 61 -10.82 -1.75 -3.79
C LEU A 61 -10.29 -1.65 -5.21
N LEU A 62 -10.49 -2.68 -6.04
CA LEU A 62 -10.09 -2.70 -7.45
C LEU A 62 -10.89 -1.70 -8.30
N GLN A 63 -12.19 -1.55 -8.00
CA GLN A 63 -13.01 -0.56 -8.69
C GLN A 63 -12.58 0.87 -8.32
N LEU A 64 -12.23 1.10 -7.05
CA LEU A 64 -11.74 2.38 -6.57
C LEU A 64 -10.35 2.71 -7.12
N SER A 65 -9.43 1.75 -7.19
CA SER A 65 -8.09 1.97 -7.74
C SER A 65 -8.15 2.41 -9.21
N LYS A 66 -9.06 1.84 -10.01
CA LYS A 66 -9.35 2.30 -11.38
C LYS A 66 -9.97 3.69 -11.46
N GLN A 67 -10.65 4.14 -10.40
CA GLN A 67 -11.18 5.50 -10.35
C GLN A 67 -10.13 6.53 -9.96
N ILE A 68 -9.08 6.11 -9.25
CA ILE A 68 -7.94 6.96 -8.88
C ILE A 68 -7.02 7.13 -10.08
N GLU A 69 -6.70 6.02 -10.77
CA GLU A 69 -5.75 6.01 -11.88
C GLU A 69 -6.10 7.03 -12.97
N GLY A 70 -5.20 7.99 -13.20
CA GLY A 70 -5.34 9.03 -14.23
C GLY A 70 -6.38 10.12 -13.93
N ARG A 71 -6.92 10.16 -12.70
CA ARG A 71 -7.89 11.19 -12.25
C ARG A 71 -7.37 12.04 -11.09
N THR A 72 -6.10 11.89 -10.76
CA THR A 72 -5.41 12.62 -9.70
C THR A 72 -4.36 13.54 -10.26
N THR A 73 -4.05 14.61 -9.51
CA THR A 73 -3.12 15.63 -9.99
C THR A 73 -1.66 15.19 -9.93
N CYS A 74 -1.33 14.26 -9.03
CA CYS A 74 0.03 13.80 -8.78
C CYS A 74 0.14 12.28 -8.88
N ALA A 75 1.35 11.81 -9.21
CA ALA A 75 1.64 10.39 -9.41
C ALA A 75 1.63 9.56 -8.10
N LEU A 76 1.57 10.20 -6.93
CA LEU A 76 1.51 9.50 -5.64
C LEU A 76 0.23 8.65 -5.55
N ASP A 77 -0.88 9.21 -6.00
CA ASP A 77 -2.18 8.54 -5.97
C ASP A 77 -2.24 7.38 -6.96
N ASP A 78 -1.69 7.55 -8.16
CA ASP A 78 -1.56 6.48 -9.15
C ASP A 78 -0.65 5.35 -8.61
N ALA A 79 0.46 5.71 -7.96
CA ALA A 79 1.37 4.74 -7.34
C ALA A 79 0.72 3.94 -6.19
N ALA A 80 -0.27 4.52 -5.50
CA ALA A 80 -1.04 3.83 -4.46
C ALA A 80 -2.06 2.83 -5.04
N ALA A 81 -2.54 3.07 -6.27
CA ALA A 81 -3.53 2.21 -6.95
C ALA A 81 -2.91 0.93 -7.54
N TRP A 82 -1.68 0.99 -8.04
CA TRP A 82 -1.03 -0.14 -8.75
C TRP A 82 -0.79 -1.41 -7.91
N PRO A 83 -0.42 -1.36 -6.62
CA PRO A 83 -0.29 -2.56 -5.78
C PRO A 83 -1.60 -3.34 -5.63
N ILE A 84 -2.74 -2.64 -5.65
CA ILE A 84 -4.08 -3.24 -5.58
C ILE A 84 -4.39 -4.01 -6.87
N HIS A 85 -3.97 -3.47 -8.02
CA HIS A 85 -4.09 -4.17 -9.31
C HIS A 85 -3.26 -5.46 -9.31
N ALA A 86 -2.00 -5.39 -8.87
CA ALA A 86 -1.09 -6.53 -8.82
C ALA A 86 -1.59 -7.66 -7.91
N THR A 87 -2.29 -7.34 -6.81
CA THR A 87 -2.88 -8.37 -5.95
C THR A 87 -4.05 -9.07 -6.61
N SER A 88 -4.96 -8.31 -7.22
CA SER A 88 -6.17 -8.85 -7.82
C SER A 88 -5.89 -9.88 -8.94
N THR A 89 -4.84 -9.66 -9.73
CA THR A 89 -4.40 -10.60 -10.78
C THR A 89 -3.87 -11.92 -10.20
N ARG A 90 -3.45 -11.95 -8.93
CA ARG A 90 -2.74 -13.09 -8.33
C ARG A 90 -3.51 -13.84 -7.25
N SER A 91 -4.54 -13.24 -6.65
CA SER A 91 -5.37 -13.87 -5.62
C SER A 91 -6.74 -14.26 -6.16
N SER A 92 -6.91 -15.51 -6.60
CA SER A 92 -8.21 -16.10 -6.98
C SER A 92 -9.12 -16.44 -5.78
N GLY A 93 -8.81 -15.92 -4.59
CA GLY A 93 -9.51 -16.26 -3.35
C GLY A 93 -9.91 -15.02 -2.57
N THR A 94 -11.05 -15.13 -1.89
CA THR A 94 -11.54 -14.19 -0.88
C THR A 94 -10.53 -14.05 0.26
N ALA A 95 -9.49 -13.25 0.06
CA ALA A 95 -8.54 -12.94 1.10
C ALA A 95 -9.27 -12.10 2.15
N SER A 96 -9.65 -12.74 3.25
CA SER A 96 -10.15 -12.01 4.41
C SER A 96 -9.03 -11.10 4.88
N LEU A 97 -9.30 -9.81 5.10
CA LEU A 97 -8.34 -8.93 5.76
C LEU A 97 -7.96 -9.59 7.09
N SER A 98 -6.73 -10.11 7.17
CA SER A 98 -6.13 -10.56 8.43
C SER A 98 -6.15 -9.37 9.42
N PRO A 99 -6.26 -9.61 10.74
CA PRO A 99 -6.21 -8.53 11.73
C PRO A 99 -5.05 -7.58 11.45
N ALA A 100 -5.27 -6.29 11.73
CA ALA A 100 -4.32 -5.23 11.43
C ALA A 100 -2.90 -5.65 11.86
N PRO A 101 -1.91 -5.58 10.96
CA PRO A 101 -0.56 -6.00 11.29
C PRO A 101 -0.05 -5.23 12.52
N PRO A 102 0.83 -5.84 13.34
CA PRO A 102 1.42 -5.16 14.48
C PRO A 102 2.13 -3.90 14.00
N THR A 103 1.98 -2.83 14.79
CA THR A 103 2.45 -1.51 14.41
C THR A 103 3.95 -1.53 14.16
N ALA A 104 4.39 -1.14 12.96
CA ALA A 104 5.80 -1.21 12.57
C ALA A 104 6.41 0.19 12.50
N LEU A 105 7.22 0.59 13.47
CA LEU A 105 7.88 1.88 13.49
C LEU A 105 8.78 2.10 12.26
N PHE A 106 9.07 3.36 11.98
CA PHE A 106 10.06 3.76 10.98
C PHE A 106 11.40 3.02 11.22
N GLY A 107 11.95 2.40 10.18
CA GLY A 107 13.11 1.51 10.29
C GLY A 107 12.78 0.03 10.50
N GLY A 108 11.50 -0.36 10.45
CA GLY A 108 11.08 -1.77 10.40
C GLY A 108 11.05 -2.48 11.75
N ARG A 109 11.17 -1.76 12.86
CA ARG A 109 11.00 -2.32 14.21
C ARG A 109 9.53 -2.39 14.57
N LEU A 110 9.08 -3.44 15.24
CA LEU A 110 7.73 -3.48 15.78
C LEU A 110 7.64 -2.53 16.99
N ALA A 111 6.51 -1.87 17.15
CA ALA A 111 6.21 -1.06 18.33
C ALA A 111 6.30 -1.88 19.63
N ALA A 112 6.08 -3.20 19.55
CA ALA A 112 6.25 -4.13 20.66
C ALA A 112 7.72 -4.33 21.09
N ASP A 113 8.68 -4.09 20.19
CA ASP A 113 10.11 -4.34 20.41
C ASP A 113 10.86 -3.06 20.84
N VAL A 114 10.14 -1.96 21.06
CA VAL A 114 10.73 -0.65 21.38
C VAL A 114 10.54 -0.31 22.85
N ASP A 115 11.64 0.12 23.47
CA ASP A 115 11.67 0.55 24.87
C ASP A 115 10.70 1.73 25.07
N PRO A 116 9.69 1.59 25.97
CA PRO A 116 8.66 2.60 26.20
C PRO A 116 9.19 3.89 26.84
N SER A 117 10.45 3.92 27.28
CA SER A 117 11.11 5.13 27.79
C SER A 117 11.67 6.04 26.69
N LEU A 118 11.75 5.57 25.43
CA LEU A 118 12.15 6.41 24.30
C LEU A 118 10.99 7.29 23.85
N ALA A 119 11.26 8.59 23.71
CA ALA A 119 10.35 9.52 23.06
C ALA A 119 10.24 9.17 21.57
N LEU A 120 9.11 8.60 21.17
CA LEU A 120 8.78 8.37 19.77
C LEU A 120 8.16 9.64 19.17
N PRO A 121 8.58 10.09 17.97
CA PRO A 121 7.93 11.19 17.28
C PRO A 121 6.45 10.89 17.05
N ASP A 122 5.61 11.92 17.18
CA ASP A 122 4.18 11.83 16.89
C ASP A 122 3.99 11.35 15.43
N GLY A 123 3.49 10.11 15.28
CA GLY A 123 3.31 9.45 13.98
C GLY A 123 3.95 8.05 13.87
N TRP A 124 4.92 7.72 14.73
CA TRP A 124 5.60 6.42 14.66
C TRP A 124 4.77 5.28 15.25
N ALA A 125 3.89 5.55 16.20
CA ALA A 125 3.11 4.55 16.94
C ALA A 125 1.86 3.99 16.22
N ARG A 126 1.68 4.23 14.91
CA ARG A 126 0.45 3.83 14.17
C ARG A 126 0.64 3.36 12.71
N ILE A 127 1.82 2.86 12.33
CA ILE A 127 2.08 2.26 11.01
C ILE A 127 1.53 0.84 10.93
#